data_AF-A0A1I0EX15-F1
#
_entry.id   AF-A0A1I0EX15-F1
#
_cell.length_a   1.000
_cell.length_b   1.000
_cell.length_c   1.000
_cell.angle_alpha   90.00
_cell.angle_beta   90.00
_cell.angle_gamma   90.00
#
_symmetry.space_group_name_H-M   'P 1'
#
loop_
_entity.id
_entity.type
_entity.pdbx_description
1 polymer ?
#
loop_
_entity_poly.entity_id
_entity_poly.type
_entity_poly.pdbx_seq_one_letter_code
_entity_poly.pdbx_strand_id
1 'polypeptide(L)'
;MLFITLPSGRKLTYIKPRIGENQFGGESVTYEGIDSTKKWERLESYGPKFVENVVQAISRDLLMNAIKNLPGALICGHVHDELLIECKEDVSLDDVCKAMAHNPEWFPDILLRADGYVTSFYKKD
;
A
#
# COMPACT_ATOMS: atom_id res chain seq x y z
N MET A 1 -23.23 -0.91 1.52
CA MET A 1 -21.77 -1.14 1.51
C MET A 1 -21.19 -0.41 2.71
N LEU A 2 -20.14 -0.95 3.33
CA LEU A 2 -19.38 -0.25 4.38
C LEU A 2 -18.11 0.31 3.77
N PHE A 3 -17.75 1.52 4.17
CA PHE A 3 -16.55 2.21 3.70
C PHE A 3 -15.67 2.63 4.86
N ILE A 4 -14.35 2.50 4.67
CA ILE A 4 -13.36 3.22 5.46
C ILE A 4 -12.69 4.22 4.52
N THR A 5 -12.81 5.51 4.83
CA THR A 5 -12.19 6.58 4.03
C THR A 5 -10.82 6.89 4.64
N LEU A 6 -9.76 6.77 3.84
CA LEU A 6 -8.40 7.08 4.23
C LEU A 6 -8.15 8.60 4.17
N PRO A 7 -7.13 9.12 4.85
CA PRO A 7 -6.76 10.55 4.77
C PRO A 7 -6.46 11.02 3.34
N SER A 8 -5.97 10.12 2.47
CA SER A 8 -5.78 10.36 1.03
C SER A 8 -7.07 10.55 0.23
N GLY A 9 -8.24 10.33 0.85
CA GLY A 9 -9.56 10.30 0.20
C GLY A 9 -9.92 8.94 -0.42
N ARG A 10 -8.99 7.99 -0.52
CA ARG A 10 -9.25 6.63 -1.01
C ARG A 10 -10.23 5.90 -0.09
N LYS A 11 -11.16 5.14 -0.66
CA LYS A 11 -12.16 4.37 0.09
C LYS A 11 -11.89 2.87 0.02
N LEU A 12 -11.62 2.26 1.17
CA LEU A 12 -11.68 0.82 1.33
C LEU A 12 -13.14 0.39 1.42
N THR A 13 -13.51 -0.61 0.63
CA THR A 13 -14.91 -0.97 0.41
C THR A 13 -15.17 -2.41 0.85
N TYR A 14 -16.20 -2.58 1.68
CA TYR A 14 -16.64 -3.87 2.19
C TYR A 14 -18.08 -4.13 1.72
N ILE A 15 -18.27 -5.21 0.95
CA ILE A 15 -19.53 -5.52 0.26
C ILE A 15 -20.47 -6.32 1.17
N LYS A 16 -21.76 -5.98 1.19
CA LYS A 16 -22.81 -6.62 2.03
C LYS A 16 -22.34 -6.95 3.47
N PRO A 17 -21.88 -5.93 4.21
CA PRO A 17 -21.41 -6.10 5.58
C PRO A 17 -22.55 -6.50 6.51
N ARG A 18 -22.31 -7.39 7.46
CA ARG A 18 -23.25 -7.73 8.55
C ARG A 18 -22.51 -8.35 9.74
N ILE A 19 -23.14 -8.32 10.91
CA ILE A 19 -22.69 -9.14 12.04
C ILE A 19 -22.97 -10.60 11.73
N GLY A 20 -21.98 -11.45 11.96
CA GLY A 20 -22.06 -12.91 11.83
C GLY A 20 -21.31 -13.58 12.97
N GLU A 21 -21.16 -14.89 12.84
CA GLU A 21 -20.43 -15.72 13.80
C GLU A 21 -19.00 -15.96 13.28
N ASN A 22 -18.00 -15.79 14.15
CA ASN A 22 -16.61 -16.13 13.83
C ASN A 22 -16.33 -17.62 13.94
N GLN A 23 -15.14 -18.03 13.52
CA GLN A 23 -14.67 -19.42 13.64
C GLN A 23 -14.65 -19.98 15.09
N PHE A 24 -14.78 -19.13 16.11
CA PHE A 24 -14.81 -19.51 17.53
C PHE A 24 -16.20 -19.42 18.17
N GLY A 25 -17.25 -19.16 17.39
CA GLY A 25 -18.64 -19.05 17.88
C GLY A 25 -19.01 -17.69 18.50
N GLY A 26 -18.15 -16.68 18.39
CA GLY A 26 -18.42 -15.32 18.85
C GLY A 26 -18.90 -14.38 17.74
N GLU A 27 -19.40 -13.20 18.10
CA GLU A 27 -19.80 -12.19 17.11
C GLU A 27 -18.61 -11.61 16.35
N SER A 28 -18.76 -11.40 15.04
CA SER A 28 -17.76 -10.76 14.18
C SER A 28 -18.38 -9.98 13.03
N VAL A 29 -17.59 -9.09 12.41
CA VAL A 29 -18.00 -8.39 11.20
C VAL A 29 -17.69 -9.27 10.01
N THR A 30 -18.68 -9.54 9.15
CA THR A 30 -18.49 -10.31 7.92
C THR A 30 -18.87 -9.50 6.69
N TYR A 31 -18.23 -9.76 5.56
CA TYR A 31 -18.52 -9.12 4.27
C TYR A 31 -18.24 -10.06 3.11
N GLU A 32 -18.76 -9.75 1.91
CA GLU A 32 -18.48 -10.52 0.70
C GLU A 32 -17.20 -10.02 0.03
N GLY A 33 -16.30 -10.94 -0.32
CA GLY A 33 -15.03 -10.63 -0.97
C GLY A 33 -14.39 -11.84 -1.62
N ILE A 34 -13.20 -11.64 -2.17
CA ILE A 34 -12.40 -12.69 -2.78
C ILE A 34 -11.39 -13.20 -1.75
N ASP A 35 -11.38 -14.51 -1.54
CA ASP A 35 -10.47 -15.18 -0.62
C ASP A 35 -9.09 -15.46 -1.24
N SER A 36 -8.25 -16.20 -0.50
CA SER A 36 -6.96 -16.66 -0.99
C SER A 36 -7.08 -17.62 -2.18
N THR A 37 -8.19 -18.37 -2.30
CA THR A 37 -8.47 -19.29 -3.42
C THR A 37 -9.10 -18.63 -4.64
N LYS A 38 -9.22 -17.29 -4.65
CA LYS A 38 -9.82 -16.48 -5.72
C LYS A 38 -11.31 -16.72 -5.94
N LYS A 39 -12.01 -17.24 -4.93
CA LYS A 39 -13.46 -17.44 -4.94
C LYS A 39 -14.16 -16.32 -4.19
N TRP A 40 -15.36 -16.00 -4.65
CA TRP A 40 -16.26 -15.11 -3.92
C TRP A 40 -16.85 -15.87 -2.74
N GLU A 41 -16.62 -15.34 -1.54
CA GLU A 41 -17.15 -15.90 -0.31
C GLU A 41 -17.45 -14.82 0.72
N ARG A 42 -17.95 -15.26 1.88
CA ARG A 42 -18.14 -14.40 3.04
C ARG A 42 -16.90 -14.46 3.92
N LEU A 43 -16.18 -13.36 3.98
CA LEU A 43 -14.98 -13.19 4.77
C LEU A 43 -15.34 -12.69 6.18
N GLU A 44 -14.65 -13.25 7.17
CA GLU A 44 -14.64 -12.75 8.54
C GLU A 44 -13.62 -11.61 8.68
N SER A 45 -13.93 -10.60 9.48
CA SER A 45 -13.00 -9.55 9.86
C SER A 45 -13.25 -9.08 11.30
N TYR A 46 -12.21 -8.47 11.85
CA TYR A 46 -12.11 -8.01 13.22
C TYR A 46 -11.20 -6.79 13.28
N GLY A 47 -11.13 -6.11 14.43
CA GLY A 47 -10.41 -4.83 14.58
C GLY A 47 -9.00 -4.83 13.95
N PRO A 48 -8.10 -5.74 14.37
CA PRO A 48 -6.78 -5.90 13.79
C PRO A 48 -6.75 -6.08 12.26
N LYS A 49 -7.69 -6.83 11.67
CA LYS A 49 -7.71 -7.00 10.21
C LYS A 49 -8.08 -5.71 9.48
N PHE A 50 -8.99 -4.91 10.04
CA PHE A 50 -9.27 -3.58 9.49
C PHE A 50 -8.07 -2.64 9.62
N VAL A 51 -7.37 -2.66 10.76
CA VAL A 51 -6.15 -1.88 10.96
C VAL A 51 -5.08 -2.29 9.95
N GLU A 52 -4.84 -3.58 9.74
CA GLU A 52 -3.91 -4.09 8.72
C GLU A 52 -4.26 -3.57 7.32
N ASN A 53 -5.53 -3.67 6.91
CA ASN A 53 -5.99 -3.17 5.61
C ASN A 53 -5.77 -1.66 5.45
N VAL A 54 -6.02 -0.88 6.51
CA VAL A 54 -5.81 0.57 6.52
C VAL A 54 -4.33 0.91 6.39
N VAL A 55 -3.47 0.27 7.19
CA VAL A 55 -2.02 0.51 7.17
C VAL A 55 -1.44 0.17 5.79
N GLN A 56 -1.74 -1.01 5.26
CA GLN A 56 -1.26 -1.42 3.92
C GLN A 56 -1.76 -0.47 2.81
N ALA A 57 -3.01 0.00 2.90
CA ALA A 57 -3.55 0.92 1.91
C ALA A 57 -2.89 2.30 1.98
N ILE A 58 -2.60 2.82 3.18
CA ILE A 58 -1.84 4.07 3.36
C ILE A 58 -0.41 3.89 2.83
N SER A 59 0.27 2.79 3.14
CA SER A 59 1.61 2.50 2.58
C SER A 59 1.59 2.49 1.06
N ARG A 60 0.54 1.91 0.44
CA ARG A 60 0.37 1.95 -1.01
C ARG A 60 0.15 3.37 -1.53
N ASP A 61 -0.65 4.18 -0.85
CA ASP A 61 -0.90 5.57 -1.26
C ASP A 61 0.38 6.43 -1.16
N LEU A 62 1.25 6.16 -0.17
CA LEU A 62 2.59 6.78 -0.05
C LEU A 62 3.52 6.37 -1.20
N LEU A 63 3.57 5.07 -1.55
CA LEU A 63 4.36 4.61 -2.70
C LEU A 63 3.87 5.24 -4.01
N MET A 64 2.56 5.39 -4.19
CA MET A 64 2.00 6.07 -5.36
C MET A 64 2.36 7.57 -5.38
N ASN A 65 2.53 8.21 -4.23
CA ASN A 65 3.07 9.58 -4.15
C ASN A 65 4.54 9.62 -4.61
N ALA A 66 5.37 8.71 -4.10
CA ALA A 66 6.77 8.58 -4.50
C ALA A 66 6.94 8.40 -6.02
N ILE A 67 6.12 7.53 -6.63
CA ILE A 67 6.10 7.33 -8.09
C ILE A 67 5.76 8.63 -8.84
N LYS A 68 4.80 9.42 -8.35
CA LYS A 68 4.43 10.71 -8.96
C LYS A 68 5.56 11.75 -8.87
N ASN A 69 6.39 11.67 -7.82
CA ASN A 69 7.52 12.58 -7.60
C ASN A 69 8.75 12.23 -8.45
N LEU A 70 8.71 11.15 -9.23
CA LEU A 70 9.78 10.69 -10.11
C LEU A 70 9.37 10.79 -11.60
N PRO A 71 9.01 11.97 -12.11
CA PRO A 71 8.59 12.12 -13.51
C PRO A 71 9.75 11.77 -14.45
N GLY A 72 9.47 10.90 -15.43
CA GLY A 72 10.47 10.49 -16.43
C GLY A 72 11.41 9.36 -15.98
N ALA A 73 11.32 8.89 -14.72
CA ALA A 73 12.00 7.68 -14.30
C ALA A 73 11.40 6.47 -15.02
N LEU A 74 12.25 5.58 -15.54
CA LEU A 74 11.82 4.29 -16.07
C LEU A 74 11.65 3.31 -14.91
N ILE A 75 10.45 3.28 -14.33
CA ILE A 75 10.09 2.36 -13.25
C ILE A 75 9.74 1.00 -13.88
N CYS A 76 10.65 0.04 -13.74
CA CYS A 76 10.51 -1.32 -14.28
C CYS A 76 9.56 -2.19 -13.44
N GLY A 77 9.38 -1.84 -12.16
CA GLY A 77 8.48 -2.55 -11.25
C GLY A 77 8.56 -2.00 -9.84
N HIS A 78 7.78 -2.60 -8.94
CA HIS A 78 7.84 -2.32 -7.52
C HIS A 78 7.59 -3.60 -6.71
N VAL A 79 8.30 -3.75 -5.59
CA VAL A 79 8.19 -4.90 -4.69
C VAL A 79 7.93 -4.36 -3.29
N HIS A 80 6.75 -4.62 -2.73
CA HIS A 80 6.29 -3.96 -1.50
C HIS A 80 6.38 -2.43 -1.61
N ASP A 81 7.31 -1.80 -0.90
CA ASP A 81 7.63 -0.38 -0.85
C ASP A 81 8.87 0.01 -1.68
N GLU A 82 9.53 -0.96 -2.33
CA GLU A 82 10.70 -0.76 -3.19
C GLU A 82 10.29 -0.41 -4.63
N LEU A 83 10.99 0.55 -5.24
CA LEU A 83 10.91 0.85 -6.68
C LEU A 83 12.15 0.35 -7.40
N LEU A 84 11.94 -0.35 -8.52
CA LEU A 84 12.99 -0.74 -9.44
C LEU A 84 13.06 0.25 -10.59
N ILE A 85 14.15 1.01 -10.66
CA ILE A 85 14.33 2.09 -11.65
C ILE A 85 15.53 1.78 -12.52
N GLU A 86 15.31 1.68 -13.83
CA GLU A 86 16.39 1.66 -14.81
C GLU A 86 16.73 3.09 -15.22
N CYS A 87 17.99 3.46 -15.14
CA CYS A 87 18.44 4.82 -15.39
C CYS A 87 19.88 4.87 -15.89
N LYS A 88 20.31 6.05 -16.34
CA LYS A 88 21.70 6.29 -16.73
C LYS A 88 22.60 6.32 -15.49
N GLU A 89 23.88 6.00 -15.66
CA GLU A 89 24.87 5.96 -14.57
C GLU A 89 25.10 7.31 -13.86
N ASP A 90 24.74 8.41 -14.50
CA ASP A 90 24.85 9.77 -13.93
C ASP A 90 23.67 10.17 -13.04
N VAL A 91 22.63 9.32 -12.93
CA VAL A 91 21.50 9.56 -12.02
C VAL A 91 21.93 9.34 -10.57
N SER A 92 21.75 10.36 -9.75
CA SER A 92 22.04 10.34 -8.32
C SER A 92 21.02 9.53 -7.54
N LEU A 93 21.46 8.49 -6.85
CA LEU A 93 20.64 7.71 -5.93
C LEU A 93 20.01 8.58 -4.83
N ASP A 94 20.79 9.52 -4.27
CA ASP A 94 20.32 10.43 -3.22
C ASP A 94 19.17 11.32 -3.70
N ASP A 95 19.22 11.79 -4.97
CA ASP A 95 18.13 12.58 -5.54
C ASP A 95 16.86 11.74 -5.74
N VAL A 96 17.00 10.48 -6.14
CA VAL A 96 15.88 9.53 -6.24
C VAL A 96 15.27 9.30 -4.84
N CYS A 97 16.09 9.02 -3.83
CA CYS A 97 15.62 8.82 -2.46
C CYS A 97 14.92 10.08 -1.91
N LYS A 98 15.46 11.27 -2.16
CA LYS A 98 14.82 12.55 -1.77
C LYS A 98 13.46 12.73 -2.44
N ALA A 99 13.35 12.42 -3.72
CA ALA A 99 12.09 12.50 -4.45
C ALA A 99 11.04 11.50 -3.90
N MET A 100 11.46 10.27 -3.62
CA MET A 100 10.59 9.26 -3.00
C MET A 100 10.13 9.66 -1.58
N ALA A 101 11.00 10.34 -0.82
CA ALA A 101 10.72 10.79 0.54
C ALA A 101 9.88 12.08 0.62
N HIS A 102 9.46 12.65 -0.50
CA HIS A 102 8.64 13.85 -0.50
C HIS A 102 7.22 13.54 0.02
N ASN A 103 6.78 14.29 1.03
CA ASN A 103 5.51 14.07 1.70
C ASN A 103 4.32 14.38 0.79
N PRO A 104 3.20 13.63 0.89
CA PRO A 104 1.98 13.99 0.19
C PRO A 104 1.29 15.18 0.87
N GLU A 105 0.53 15.97 0.09
CA GLU A 105 -0.24 17.12 0.61
C GLU A 105 -1.21 16.76 1.74
N TRP A 106 -1.78 15.55 1.71
CA TRP A 106 -2.73 15.06 2.72
C TRP A 106 -2.06 14.53 4.00
N PHE A 107 -0.73 14.42 4.04
CA PHE A 107 0.03 14.02 5.23
C PHE A 107 1.37 14.77 5.32
N PRO A 108 1.34 16.10 5.50
CA PRO A 108 2.54 16.94 5.38
C PRO A 108 3.58 16.69 6.48
N ASP A 109 3.15 16.20 7.65
CA ASP A 109 4.01 16.04 8.83
C ASP A 109 4.59 14.63 8.98
N ILE A 110 4.35 13.72 8.03
CA ILE A 110 4.90 12.37 8.10
C ILE A 110 6.44 12.41 8.00
N LEU A 111 7.13 11.64 8.83
CA LEU A 111 8.59 11.50 8.76
C LEU A 111 8.95 10.40 7.75
N LEU A 112 8.73 10.67 6.47
CA LEU A 112 9.05 9.73 5.40
C LEU A 112 10.55 9.72 5.11
N ARG A 113 11.10 8.53 4.88
CA ARG A 113 12.50 8.31 4.48
C ARG A 113 12.52 7.26 3.38
N ALA A 114 13.45 7.41 2.46
CA ALA A 114 13.75 6.40 1.46
C ALA A 114 15.24 6.10 1.52
N ASP A 115 15.57 4.85 1.23
CA ASP A 115 16.94 4.35 1.10
C ASP A 115 16.97 3.41 -0.10
N GLY A 116 18.15 3.12 -0.62
CA GLY A 116 18.29 2.27 -1.79
C GLY A 116 19.74 1.97 -2.12
N TYR A 117 19.94 1.28 -3.24
CA TYR A 117 21.26 0.93 -3.72
C TYR A 117 21.26 0.85 -5.25
N VAL A 118 22.45 0.94 -5.83
CA VAL A 118 22.65 0.80 -7.28
C VAL A 118 23.18 -0.60 -7.58
N THR A 119 22.60 -1.27 -8.57
CA THR A 119 23.01 -2.61 -8.99
C THR A 119 22.73 -2.80 -10.48
N SER A 120 23.55 -3.61 -11.16
CA SER A 120 23.34 -3.93 -12.59
C SER A 120 22.26 -5.00 -12.82
N PHE A 121 21.79 -5.65 -11.76
CA PHE A 121 20.73 -6.66 -11.80
C PHE A 121 19.98 -6.68 -10.48
N TYR A 122 18.69 -7.03 -10.52
CA TYR A 122 17.85 -7.16 -9.34
C TYR A 122 18.44 -8.18 -8.36
N LYS A 123 18.61 -7.77 -7.10
CA LYS A 123 18.99 -8.64 -6.00
C LYS A 123 17.83 -8.65 -5.04
N LYS A 124 17.28 -9.84 -4.81
CA LYS A 124 16.30 -10.03 -3.75
C LYS A 124 17.08 -10.22 -2.46
N ASP A 125 16.94 -9.28 -1.54
CA ASP A 125 17.30 -9.51 -0.14
C ASP A 125 16.28 -10.46 0.53
#